data_AF-A0A845PYA2-F1
#
_entry.id   AF-A0A845PYA2-F1
#
_cell.length_a   1.000
_cell.length_b   1.000
_cell.length_c   1.000
_cell.angle_alpha   90.00
_cell.angle_beta   90.00
_cell.angle_gamma   90.00
#
_symmetry.space_group_name_H-M   'P 1'
#
loop_
_entity.id
_entity.type
_entity.pdbx_description
1 polymer ?
#
loop_
_entity_poly.entity_id
_entity_poly.type
_entity_poly.pdbx_seq_one_letter_code
_entity_poly.pdbx_strand_id
1 'polypeptide(L)' 'EVVRKIIYTTNPIQGVHRQIRKITKTKGAFPSEQPLMKLMYLVIQNISKKWTTPIHNWGMALSQLYVKFGERILKEKNSF' A
#
# COMPACT_ATOMS: atom_id res chain seq x y z
N GLU A 1 18.28 -2.73 -10.57
CA GLU A 1 18.11 -1.54 -9.69
C GLU A 1 16.66 -1.12 -9.48
N VAL A 2 15.83 -1.08 -10.53
CA VAL A 2 14.43 -0.62 -10.46
C VAL A 2 13.62 -1.32 -9.38
N VAL A 3 13.70 -2.66 -9.27
CA VAL A 3 13.01 -3.44 -8.22
C VAL A 3 13.47 -3.04 -6.81
N ARG A 4 14.79 -2.91 -6.61
CA ARG A 4 15.38 -2.51 -5.32
C ARG A 4 14.87 -1.13 -4.90
N LYS A 5 14.78 -0.19 -5.85
CA LYS A 5 14.24 1.16 -5.62
C LYS A 5 12.80 1.14 -5.14
N ILE A 6 11.94 0.31 -5.73
CA ILE A 6 10.56 0.15 -5.27
C ILE A 6 10.52 -0.38 -3.83
N ILE A 7 11.40 -1.32 -3.47
CA ILE A 7 11.44 -1.94 -2.14
C ILE A 7 11.92 -0.95 -1.05
N TYR A 8 13.01 -0.22 -1.29
CA TYR A 8 13.55 0.67 -0.25
C TYR A 8 12.85 2.03 -0.18
N THR A 9 12.00 2.38 -1.15
CA THR A 9 11.31 3.67 -1.13
C THR A 9 10.29 3.69 0.00
N THR A 10 10.53 4.52 1.01
CA THR A 10 9.67 4.62 2.21
C THR A 10 8.49 5.58 2.02
N ASN A 11 8.47 6.38 0.96
CA ASN A 11 7.45 7.41 0.72
C ASN A 11 6.00 6.88 0.82
N PRO A 12 5.63 5.72 0.22
CA PRO A 12 4.27 5.18 0.35
C PRO A 12 3.87 4.90 1.81
N ILE A 13 4.77 4.26 2.57
CA ILE A 13 4.53 3.91 3.98
C ILE A 13 4.47 5.17 4.85
N GLN A 14 5.42 6.10 4.66
CA GLN A 14 5.43 7.38 5.37
C GLN A 14 4.17 8.20 5.06
N GLY A 15 3.69 8.17 3.81
CA GLY A 15 2.46 8.81 3.38
C GLY A 15 1.24 8.28 4.14
N VAL A 16 1.11 6.96 4.28
CA VAL A 16 0.05 6.31 5.07
C VAL A 16 0.13 6.75 6.54
N HIS A 17 1.31 6.64 7.17
CA HIS A 17 1.52 7.04 8.56
C HIS A 17 1.20 8.50 8.82
N ARG A 18 1.51 9.40 7.87
CA ARG A 18 1.21 10.82 7.97
C ARG A 18 -0.31 11.06 8.00
N GLN A 19 -1.07 10.38 7.15
CA GLN A 19 -2.54 10.52 7.11
C GLN A 19 -3.20 9.97 8.38
N ILE A 20 -2.73 8.81 8.86
CA ILE A 20 -3.22 8.23 10.12
C ILE A 20 -2.96 9.19 11.29
N ARG A 21 -1.72 9.72 11.42
CA ARG A 21 -1.38 10.70 12.45
C ARG A 21 -2.19 11.99 12.33
N LYS A 22 -2.43 12.48 11.11
CA LYS A 22 -3.24 13.69 10.88
C LYS A 22 -4.66 13.55 11.39
N ILE A 23 -5.27 12.36 11.25
CA ILE A 23 -6.66 12.12 11.66
C ILE A 23 -6.76 11.79 13.15
N THR A 24 -5.78 11.08 13.69
CA THR A 24 -5.76 10.67 15.10
C THR A 24 -5.33 11.78 16.05
N LYS A 25 -4.51 12.75 15.61
CA LYS A 25 -4.00 13.84 16.48
C LYS A 25 -5.09 14.69 17.15
N THR A 26 -6.30 14.76 16.57
CA THR A 26 -7.42 15.55 17.10
C THR A 26 -8.47 14.69 17.79
N LYS A 27 -8.30 13.36 17.82
CA LYS A 27 -9.21 12.44 18.50
C LYS A 27 -8.69 12.18 19.91
N GLY A 28 -9.58 12.31 20.90
CA GLY A 28 -9.30 11.90 22.28
C GLY A 28 -9.25 10.38 22.42
N ALA A 29 -9.28 9.90 23.67
CA ALA A 29 -9.32 8.47 23.94
C ALA A 29 -10.59 7.82 23.34
N PHE A 30 -10.44 6.66 22.72
CA PHE A 30 -11.57 5.88 22.23
C PHE A 30 -12.19 5.09 23.39
N PRO A 31 -13.53 5.01 23.48
CA PRO A 31 -14.21 4.30 24.57
C PRO A 31 -14.11 2.77 24.46
N SER A 32 -13.78 2.23 23.27
CA SER A 32 -13.54 0.82 23.02
C SER A 32 -12.78 0.61 21.70
N GLU A 33 -12.41 -0.64 21.38
CA GLU A 33 -11.66 -0.98 20.16
C GLU A 33 -12.48 -0.82 18.87
N GLN A 34 -13.80 -1.10 18.90
CA GLN A 34 -14.62 -1.09 17.68
C GLN A 34 -14.67 0.29 16.99
N PRO A 35 -14.87 1.43 17.70
CA PRO A 35 -14.79 2.75 17.10
C PRO A 35 -13.42 3.05 16.48
N LEU A 36 -12.33 2.60 17.12
CA LEU A 36 -10.97 2.75 16.59
C LEU A 36 -10.80 1.99 15.27
N MET A 37 -11.25 0.73 15.22
CA MET A 37 -11.17 -0.10 14.01
C MET A 37 -12.01 0.48 12.86
N LYS A 38 -13.23 0.94 13.14
CA LYS A 38 -14.06 1.63 12.14
C LYS A 38 -13.39 2.89 11.61
N LEU A 39 -12.80 3.70 12.49
CA LEU A 39 -12.06 4.89 12.06
C LEU A 39 -10.90 4.51 11.16
N MET A 40 -10.07 3.54 11.56
CA MET A 40 -8.92 3.08 10.78
C MET A 40 -9.33 2.58 9.40
N TYR A 41 -10.41 1.81 9.31
CA TYR A 41 -10.98 1.36 8.05
C TYR A 41 -11.34 2.53 7.12
N LEU A 42 -12.08 3.53 7.64
CA LEU A 42 -12.46 4.72 6.88
C LEU A 42 -11.25 5.54 6.44
N VAL A 43 -10.21 5.65 7.29
CA VAL A 43 -8.94 6.31 6.94
C VAL A 43 -8.29 5.60 5.76
N ILE A 44 -8.14 4.27 5.84
CA ILE A 44 -7.51 3.49 4.77
C ILE A 44 -8.31 3.63 3.48
N GLN A 45 -9.64 3.48 3.51
CA GLN A 45 -10.48 3.69 2.33
C GLN A 45 -10.27 5.06 1.67
N ASN A 46 -10.20 6.13 2.47
CA ASN A 46 -9.98 7.48 1.94
C ASN A 46 -8.57 7.69 1.39
N ILE A 47 -7.56 7.03 1.95
CA ILE A 47 -6.19 7.03 1.40
C ILE A 47 -6.16 6.28 0.07
N SER A 48 -6.76 5.09 0.01
CA SER A 48 -6.77 4.24 -1.18
C SER A 48 -7.43 4.92 -2.38
N LYS A 49 -8.46 5.75 -2.17
CA LYS A 49 -9.08 6.56 -3.25
C LYS A 49 -8.08 7.47 -3.99
N LYS A 50 -6.95 7.82 -3.36
CA LYS A 50 -5.91 8.67 -3.96
C LYS A 50 -4.80 7.88 -4.65
N TRP A 51 -4.77 6.56 -4.51
CA TRP A 51 -3.76 5.69 -5.13
C TRP A 51 -4.14 5.33 -6.57
N THR A 52 -4.30 6.36 -7.40
CA THR A 52 -4.62 6.21 -8.83
C THR A 52 -3.38 6.27 -9.72
N THR A 53 -2.28 6.79 -9.20
CA THR A 53 -1.04 6.96 -9.97
C THR A 53 -0.28 5.65 -10.09
N PRO A 54 0.12 5.24 -11.31
CA PRO A 54 0.90 4.02 -11.51
C PRO A 54 2.29 4.14 -10.89
N ILE A 55 2.85 3.01 -10.47
CA ILE A 55 4.21 2.93 -9.94
C ILE A 55 5.19 3.21 -11.09
N HIS A 56 6.12 4.12 -10.85
CA HIS A 56 7.14 4.48 -11.84
C HIS A 56 7.99 3.26 -12.23
N ASN A 57 8.17 3.03 -13.53
CA ASN A 57 8.90 1.90 -14.11
C ASN A 57 8.38 0.51 -13.69
N TRP A 58 7.09 0.40 -13.37
CA TRP A 58 6.49 -0.88 -12.97
C TRP A 58 6.64 -1.97 -14.03
N GLY A 59 6.46 -1.65 -15.32
CA GLY A 59 6.63 -2.63 -16.40
C GLY A 59 8.03 -3.27 -16.42
N MET A 60 9.08 -2.46 -16.27
CA MET A 60 10.45 -2.94 -16.21
C MET A 60 10.74 -3.75 -14.94
N ALA A 61 10.19 -3.32 -13.79
CA ALA A 61 10.27 -4.07 -12.55
C ALA A 61 9.58 -5.44 -12.67
N LEU A 62 8.40 -5.48 -13.28
CA LEU A 62 7.63 -6.69 -13.51
C LEU A 62 8.36 -7.66 -14.44
N SER A 63 8.98 -7.18 -15.53
CA SER A 63 9.80 -8.03 -16.40
C SER A 63 10.96 -8.67 -15.64
N GLN A 64 11.65 -7.93 -14.76
CA GLN A 64 12.72 -8.50 -13.93
C GLN A 64 12.20 -9.55 -12.94
N LEU A 65 11.04 -9.29 -12.32
CA LEU A 65 10.40 -10.26 -11.43
C LEU A 65 9.93 -11.51 -12.19
N TYR A 66 9.43 -11.35 -13.40
CA TYR A 66 8.99 -12.45 -14.26
C TYR A 66 10.14 -13.36 -14.67
N VAL A 67 11.30 -12.80 -15.03
CA VAL A 67 12.48 -13.63 -15.34
C VAL A 67 12.92 -14.46 -14.13
N LYS A 68 12.81 -13.92 -12.91
CA LYS A 68 13.26 -14.61 -11.69
C LYS A 68 12.21 -15.54 -11.06
N PHE A 69 10.93 -15.22 -11.21
CA PHE A 69 9.82 -15.87 -10.49
C PHE A 69 8.62 -16.16 -11.40
N GLY A 70 8.82 -16.28 -12.71
CA GLY A 70 7.77 -16.38 -13.72
C GLY A 70 6.76 -17.49 -13.43
N GLU A 71 7.21 -18.65 -12.97
CA GLU A 71 6.35 -19.78 -12.61
C GLU A 71 5.32 -19.43 -11.52
N ARG A 72 5.69 -18.57 -10.56
CA ARG A 72 4.77 -18.12 -9.49
C ARG A 72 3.77 -17.09 -10.00
N ILE A 73 4.22 -16.18 -10.86
CA ILE A 73 3.39 -15.10 -11.43
C ILE A 73 2.38 -15.67 -12.42
N LEU A 74 2.75 -16.69 -13.21
CA LEU A 74 1.85 -17.34 -14.17
C LEU A 74 0.78 -18.19 -13.49
N LYS A 75 1.10 -18.84 -12.37
CA LYS A 75 0.14 -19.65 -11.60
C LYS A 75 -1.02 -18.81 -11.06
N GLU A 76 -0.78 -17.54 -10.74
CA GLU A 76 -1.79 -16.62 -10.22
C GLU A 76 -2.81 -16.20 -11.28
N LYS A 77 -2.40 -16.08 -12.57
CA LYS A 77 -3.31 -15.72 -13.67
C LYS A 77 -4.32 -16.82 -14.04
N ASN A 78 -3.98 -18.09 -13.77
CA ASN A 78 -4.81 -19.24 -14.12
C ASN A 78 -5.69 -19.72 -12.95
N SER A 79 -5.68 -19.01 -11.82
CA SER A 79 -6.39 -19.38 -10.59
C SER A 79 -7.65 -18.53 -10.33
N PHE A 80 -8.09 -17.74 -11.31
CA PHE A 80 -9.33 -16.96 -11.30
C PHE A 80 -10.16 -17.26 -12.55
#